data_AF-A0A844Z767-F1
#
_entry.id   AF-A0A844Z767-F1
#
_cell.length_a   1.000
_cell.length_b   1.000
_cell.length_c   1.000
_cell.angle_alpha   90.00
_cell.angle_beta   90.00
_cell.angle_gamma   90.00
#
_symmetry.space_group_name_H-M   'P 1'
#
loop_
_entity.id
_entity.type
_entity.pdbx_description
1 polymer ?
#
loop_
_entity_poly.entity_id
_entity_poly.type
_entity_poly.pdbx_seq_one_letter_code
_entity_poly.pdbx_strand_id
1 'polypeptide(L)'
;MISKYNPKAGIADFWHEFRRPNPYRWPILIASMCMTGTLIWLVGHEELRGPPARPEVTYISTFAEGRSEEEIIANIEANQARQDALRAEAERRAERQRELYRTLGRATGIDVDAMEAEIEAERAAEAASENDAAANAGDAAAGSVAPDGGAQ
;
A
#
# COMPACT_ATOMS: atom_id res chain seq x y z
N MET A 1 4.34 14.60 -64.95
CA MET A 1 4.93 14.58 -63.60
C MET A 1 5.07 13.13 -63.17
N ILE A 2 6.28 12.61 -63.10
CA ILE A 2 6.55 11.20 -62.76
C ILE A 2 6.34 11.03 -61.26
N SER A 3 5.33 10.25 -60.88
CA SER A 3 5.05 9.90 -59.47
C SER A 3 6.23 9.07 -58.94
N LYS A 4 7.05 9.70 -58.09
CA LYS A 4 8.30 9.12 -57.56
C LYS A 4 8.06 8.01 -56.52
N TYR A 5 6.83 7.71 -56.16
CA TYR A 5 6.48 6.73 -55.13
C TYR A 5 5.38 5.79 -55.62
N ASN A 6 5.75 4.91 -56.57
CA ASN A 6 4.91 3.79 -56.96
C ASN A 6 5.37 2.51 -56.22
N PRO A 7 4.67 2.05 -55.17
CA PRO A 7 5.09 0.90 -54.39
C PRO A 7 5.14 -0.39 -55.22
N LYS A 8 4.32 -0.49 -56.28
CA LYS A 8 4.35 -1.64 -57.19
C LYS A 8 5.62 -1.68 -58.03
N ALA A 9 6.13 -0.52 -58.43
CA ALA A 9 7.39 -0.42 -59.18
C ALA A 9 8.59 -0.79 -58.29
N GLY A 10 8.61 -0.34 -57.03
CA GLY A 10 9.69 -0.69 -56.08
C GLY A 10 9.74 -2.18 -55.75
N ILE A 11 8.58 -2.83 -55.56
CA ILE A 11 8.51 -4.28 -55.33
C ILE A 11 8.96 -5.06 -56.58
N ALA A 12 8.59 -4.60 -57.78
CA ALA A 12 9.00 -5.23 -59.03
C ALA A 12 10.52 -5.11 -59.27
N ASP A 13 11.11 -3.96 -58.96
CA ASP A 13 12.55 -3.71 -59.06
C ASP A 13 13.36 -4.57 -58.07
N PHE A 14 12.90 -4.66 -56.82
CA PHE A 14 13.46 -5.56 -55.82
C PHE A 14 13.40 -7.04 -56.26
N TRP A 15 12.26 -7.48 -56.81
CA TRP A 15 12.10 -8.86 -57.29
C TRP A 15 12.99 -9.17 -58.48
N HIS A 16 13.20 -8.19 -59.37
CA HIS A 16 14.11 -8.32 -60.50
C HIS A 16 15.57 -8.52 -60.04
N GLU A 17 16.05 -7.68 -59.12
CA GLU A 17 17.42 -7.80 -58.59
C GLU A 17 17.60 -9.06 -57.73
N PHE A 18 16.58 -9.45 -56.95
CA PHE A 18 16.62 -10.67 -56.14
C PHE A 18 16.72 -11.96 -56.99
N ARG A 19 16.10 -11.97 -58.18
CA ARG A 19 16.10 -13.12 -59.10
C ARG A 19 17.40 -13.23 -59.91
N ARG A 20 18.21 -12.17 -59.95
CA ARG A 20 19.51 -12.14 -60.63
C ARG A 20 20.47 -13.23 -60.10
N PRO A 21 21.23 -13.94 -60.96
CA PRO A 21 22.12 -15.03 -60.55
C PRO A 21 23.34 -14.55 -59.75
N ASN A 22 23.15 -14.15 -58.49
CA ASN A 22 24.22 -13.81 -57.56
C ASN A 22 24.39 -14.94 -56.51
N PRO A 23 25.61 -15.48 -56.32
CA PRO A 23 25.87 -16.53 -55.33
C PRO A 23 25.67 -16.07 -53.88
N TYR A 24 25.79 -14.77 -53.57
CA TYR A 24 25.76 -14.26 -52.20
C TYR A 24 24.38 -13.77 -51.71
N ARG A 25 23.32 -13.94 -52.51
CA ARG A 25 21.98 -13.42 -52.18
C ARG A 25 21.40 -13.97 -50.87
N TRP A 26 21.56 -15.28 -50.64
CA TRP A 26 21.02 -15.97 -49.47
C TRP A 26 21.90 -15.76 -48.23
N PRO A 27 23.24 -15.87 -48.31
CA PRO A 27 24.11 -15.57 -47.16
C PRO A 27 23.93 -14.16 -46.60
N ILE A 28 23.89 -13.14 -47.46
CA ILE A 28 23.75 -11.74 -47.00
C ILE A 28 22.36 -11.49 -46.40
N LEU A 29 21.31 -12.04 -47.01
CA LEU A 29 19.95 -11.91 -46.51
C LEU A 29 19.75 -12.63 -45.17
N ILE A 30 20.32 -13.82 -45.01
CA ILE A 30 20.28 -14.54 -43.73
C ILE A 30 21.08 -13.77 -42.69
N ALA A 31 22.27 -13.26 -43.02
CA ALA A 31 23.08 -12.48 -42.08
C ALA A 31 22.36 -11.21 -41.60
N SER A 32 21.70 -10.48 -42.51
CA SER A 32 20.94 -9.28 -42.13
C SER A 32 19.71 -9.62 -41.30
N MET A 33 18.95 -10.66 -41.68
CA MET A 33 17.80 -11.14 -40.89
C MET A 33 18.22 -11.63 -39.51
N CYS A 34 19.35 -12.32 -39.39
CA CYS A 34 19.89 -12.75 -38.10
C CYS A 34 20.28 -11.57 -37.22
N MET A 35 20.96 -10.56 -37.77
CA MET A 35 21.33 -9.36 -37.02
C MET A 35 20.10 -8.61 -36.51
N THR A 36 19.12 -8.35 -37.38
CA THR A 36 17.88 -7.66 -37.00
C THR A 36 17.02 -8.50 -36.06
N GLY A 37 16.90 -9.80 -36.33
CA GLY A 37 16.15 -10.74 -35.50
C GLY A 37 16.75 -10.91 -34.11
N THR A 38 18.08 -10.90 -33.98
CA THR A 38 18.76 -10.96 -32.68
C THR A 38 18.46 -9.72 -31.84
N LEU A 39 18.42 -8.54 -32.47
CA LEU A 39 18.07 -7.30 -31.77
C LEU A 39 16.62 -7.32 -31.28
N ILE A 40 15.68 -7.73 -32.14
CA ILE A 40 14.26 -7.86 -31.80
C ILE A 40 14.08 -8.91 -30.71
N TRP A 41 14.78 -10.04 -30.80
CA TRP A 41 14.74 -11.08 -29.79
C TRP A 41 15.27 -10.56 -28.46
N LEU A 42 16.41 -9.87 -28.43
CA LEU A 42 17.01 -9.35 -27.20
C LEU A 42 16.12 -8.34 -26.48
N VAL A 43 15.41 -7.48 -27.22
CA VAL A 43 14.52 -6.45 -26.66
C VAL A 43 13.10 -6.97 -26.42
N GLY A 44 12.64 -7.98 -27.16
CA GLY A 44 11.26 -8.47 -27.13
C GLY A 44 10.86 -9.32 -25.93
N HIS A 45 11.77 -9.58 -24.98
CA HIS A 45 11.46 -10.33 -23.76
C HIS A 45 10.84 -9.48 -22.65
N GLU A 46 10.54 -8.20 -22.92
CA GLU A 46 9.75 -7.39 -22.01
C GLU A 46 8.31 -7.88 -22.00
N GLU A 47 8.03 -8.88 -21.15
CA GLU A 47 6.68 -9.12 -20.68
C GLU A 47 6.23 -7.86 -19.96
N LEU A 48 5.33 -7.09 -20.59
CA LEU A 48 4.49 -6.13 -19.88
C LEU A 48 3.79 -6.92 -18.78
N ARG A 49 4.37 -6.90 -17.58
CA ARG A 49 3.80 -7.50 -16.39
C ARG A 49 2.53 -6.70 -16.10
N GLY A 50 1.41 -7.17 -16.65
CA GLY A 50 0.10 -6.67 -16.28
C GLY A 50 -0.03 -6.70 -14.75
N PRO A 51 -0.84 -5.81 -14.16
CA PRO A 51 -1.02 -5.79 -12.72
C PRO A 51 -1.31 -7.23 -12.23
N PRO A 52 -0.64 -7.68 -11.15
CA PRO A 52 -0.72 -9.07 -10.71
C PRO A 52 -2.18 -9.50 -10.58
N ALA A 53 -2.50 -10.71 -11.05
CA ALA A 53 -3.83 -11.28 -10.88
C ALA A 53 -4.23 -11.18 -9.40
N ARG A 54 -5.44 -10.65 -9.14
CA ARG A 54 -5.92 -10.46 -7.77
C ARG A 54 -5.90 -11.81 -7.06
N PRO A 55 -5.32 -11.91 -5.85
CA PRO A 55 -5.24 -13.17 -5.13
C PRO A 55 -6.65 -13.69 -4.82
N GLU A 56 -6.84 -14.99 -4.97
CA GLU A 56 -8.08 -15.67 -4.57
C GLU A 56 -8.14 -15.72 -3.04
N VAL A 57 -9.07 -14.96 -2.45
CA VAL A 57 -9.29 -14.94 -1.01
C VAL A 57 -10.30 -16.01 -0.65
N THR A 58 -9.85 -17.07 0.03
CA THR A 58 -10.76 -18.05 0.66
C THR A 58 -11.16 -17.54 2.04
N TYR A 59 -12.42 -17.13 2.19
CA TYR A 59 -12.96 -16.75 3.49
C TYR A 59 -13.34 -17.99 4.29
N ILE A 60 -12.68 -18.20 5.42
CA ILE A 60 -13.06 -19.22 6.40
C ILE A 60 -14.00 -18.55 7.40
N SER A 61 -15.31 -18.75 7.25
CA SER A 61 -16.29 -18.25 8.22
C SER A 61 -16.40 -19.21 9.41
N THR A 62 -16.07 -18.72 10.61
CA THR A 62 -16.31 -19.44 11.88
C THR A 62 -17.74 -19.32 12.38
N PHE A 63 -18.56 -18.51 11.70
CA PHE A 63 -19.96 -18.32 12.04
C PHE A 63 -20.83 -19.12 11.07
N ALA A 64 -21.75 -19.94 11.61
CA ALA A 64 -22.72 -20.69 10.81
C ALA A 64 -23.40 -19.79 9.76
N GLU A 65 -23.36 -20.21 8.49
CA GLU A 65 -24.03 -19.54 7.38
C GLU A 65 -25.54 -19.55 7.62
N GLY A 66 -26.19 -18.39 7.47
CA GLY A 66 -27.66 -18.27 7.57
C GLY A 66 -28.24 -17.94 8.95
N ARG A 67 -27.42 -17.50 9.92
CA ARG A 67 -27.95 -16.95 11.18
C ARG A 67 -28.81 -15.72 10.95
N SER A 68 -29.93 -15.62 11.67
CA SER A 68 -30.80 -14.44 11.61
C SER A 68 -30.15 -13.24 12.28
N GLU A 69 -30.52 -12.04 11.86
CA GLU A 69 -30.05 -10.79 12.48
C GLU A 69 -30.34 -10.75 13.98
N GLU A 70 -31.48 -11.29 14.42
CA GLU A 70 -31.88 -11.40 15.82
C GLU A 70 -30.92 -12.29 16.63
N GLU A 71 -30.50 -13.42 16.07
CA GLU A 71 -29.53 -14.32 16.70
C GLU A 71 -28.14 -13.67 16.79
N ILE A 72 -27.76 -12.87 15.78
CA ILE A 72 -26.52 -12.11 15.78
C ILE A 72 -26.53 -11.07 16.91
N ILE A 73 -27.60 -10.29 17.02
CA ILE A 73 -27.73 -9.26 18.07
C ILE A 73 -27.69 -9.89 19.45
N ALA A 74 -28.45 -10.97 19.68
CA ALA A 74 -28.45 -11.68 20.96
C ALA A 74 -27.05 -12.23 21.31
N ASN A 75 -26.32 -12.75 20.33
CA ASN A 75 -24.96 -13.24 20.54
C ASN A 75 -23.98 -12.10 20.87
N ILE A 76 -24.09 -10.96 20.18
CA ILE A 76 -23.28 -9.77 20.44
C ILE A 76 -23.55 -9.25 21.85
N GLU A 77 -24.81 -9.09 22.23
CA GLU A 77 -25.18 -8.59 23.56
C GLU A 77 -24.67 -9.51 24.67
N ALA A 78 -24.83 -10.83 24.51
CA ALA A 78 -24.29 -11.81 25.47
C ALA A 78 -22.76 -11.76 25.56
N ASN A 79 -22.06 -11.51 24.45
CA ASN A 79 -20.61 -11.38 24.43
C ASN A 79 -20.15 -10.07 25.06
N GLN A 80 -20.84 -8.96 24.79
CA GLN A 80 -20.58 -7.66 25.38
C GLN A 80 -20.75 -7.71 26.90
N ALA A 81 -21.86 -8.28 27.40
CA ALA A 81 -22.09 -8.44 28.83
C ALA A 81 -20.97 -9.24 29.53
N ARG A 82 -20.49 -10.33 28.89
CA ARG A 82 -19.34 -11.09 29.42
C ARG A 82 -18.05 -10.28 29.39
N GLN A 83 -17.81 -9.53 28.32
CA GLN A 83 -16.62 -8.71 28.18
C GLN A 83 -16.60 -7.57 29.20
N ASP A 84 -17.74 -6.92 29.42
CA ASP A 84 -17.89 -5.82 30.38
C ASP A 84 -17.70 -6.31 31.82
N ALA A 85 -18.24 -7.48 32.16
CA ALA A 85 -18.02 -8.10 33.48
C ALA A 85 -16.53 -8.39 33.73
N LEU A 86 -15.83 -8.96 32.74
CA LEU A 86 -14.39 -9.23 32.83
C LEU A 86 -13.57 -7.94 32.91
N ARG A 87 -13.96 -6.91 32.17
CA ARG A 87 -13.31 -5.59 32.20
C ARG A 87 -13.46 -4.94 33.56
N ALA A 88 -14.67 -4.91 34.12
CA ALA A 88 -14.92 -4.40 35.46
C ALA A 88 -14.14 -5.16 36.55
N GLU A 89 -13.97 -6.48 36.40
CA GLU A 89 -13.08 -7.25 37.28
C GLU A 89 -11.60 -6.87 37.13
N ALA A 90 -11.12 -6.70 35.89
CA ALA A 90 -9.75 -6.31 35.62
C ALA A 90 -9.44 -4.91 36.18
N GLU A 91 -10.35 -3.95 36.00
CA GLU A 91 -10.24 -2.60 36.56
C GLU A 91 -10.17 -2.64 38.09
N ARG A 92 -11.07 -3.38 38.75
CA ARG A 92 -11.01 -3.58 40.22
C ARG A 92 -9.71 -4.24 40.69
N ARG A 93 -9.10 -5.11 39.89
CA ARG A 93 -7.80 -5.72 40.21
C ARG A 93 -6.66 -4.71 40.02
N ALA A 94 -6.70 -3.92 38.95
CA ALA A 94 -5.72 -2.89 38.66
C ALA A 94 -5.73 -1.78 39.72
N GLU A 95 -6.91 -1.33 40.15
CA GLU A 95 -7.07 -0.36 41.25
C GLU A 95 -6.44 -0.87 42.55
N ARG A 96 -6.79 -2.10 42.95
CA ARG A 96 -6.20 -2.74 44.14
C ARG A 96 -4.70 -2.91 44.02
N GLN A 97 -4.21 -3.27 42.84
CA GLN A 97 -2.78 -3.40 42.59
C GLN A 97 -2.07 -2.04 42.73
N ARG A 98 -2.62 -0.96 42.14
CA ARG A 98 -2.09 0.40 42.30
C ARG A 98 -2.08 0.83 43.77
N GLU A 99 -3.15 0.59 44.50
CA GLU A 99 -3.24 0.91 45.93
C GLU A 99 -2.20 0.16 46.75
N LEU A 100 -2.01 -1.14 46.48
CA LEU A 100 -0.98 -1.95 47.13
C LEU A 100 0.43 -1.42 46.82
N TYR A 101 0.73 -1.07 45.57
CA TYR A 101 2.03 -0.51 45.19
C TYR A 101 2.26 0.87 45.83
N ARG A 102 1.25 1.74 45.88
CA ARG A 102 1.34 3.04 46.58
C ARG A 102 1.65 2.83 48.06
N THR A 103 0.94 1.90 48.70
CA THR A 103 1.12 1.58 50.12
C THR A 103 2.51 0.99 50.38
N LEU A 104 2.97 0.08 49.52
CA LEU A 104 4.31 -0.48 49.60
C LEU A 104 5.39 0.59 49.41
N GLY A 105 5.24 1.46 48.40
CA GLY A 105 6.14 2.59 48.16
C GLY A 105 6.30 3.47 49.40
N ARG A 106 5.18 3.90 49.98
CA ARG A 106 5.16 4.68 51.23
C ARG A 106 5.83 3.94 52.39
N ALA A 107 5.56 2.65 52.56
CA ALA A 107 6.16 1.84 53.63
C ALA A 107 7.68 1.65 53.44
N THR A 108 8.15 1.61 52.19
CA THR A 108 9.58 1.51 51.85
C THR A 108 10.32 2.85 51.84
N GLY A 109 9.63 3.96 52.16
CA GLY A 109 10.22 5.30 52.23
C GLY A 109 10.32 6.03 50.87
N ILE A 110 9.59 5.56 49.85
CA ILE A 110 9.46 6.25 48.55
C ILE A 110 8.34 7.29 48.66
N ASP A 111 8.61 8.53 48.23
CA ASP A 111 7.60 9.59 48.12
C ASP A 111 6.77 9.41 46.84
N VAL A 112 5.69 8.66 46.98
CA VAL A 112 4.77 8.32 45.87
C VAL A 112 3.97 9.53 45.41
N ASP A 113 3.66 10.46 46.32
CA ASP A 113 2.78 11.60 46.02
C ASP A 113 3.54 12.65 45.18
N ALA A 114 4.82 12.87 45.46
CA ALA A 114 5.69 13.72 44.61
C ALA A 114 5.86 13.12 43.19
N MET A 115 6.03 11.80 43.10
CA MET A 115 6.19 11.09 41.83
C MET A 115 4.92 11.14 40.97
N GLU A 116 3.74 10.99 41.58
CA GLU A 116 2.47 11.13 40.85
C GLU A 116 2.28 12.54 40.28
N ALA A 117 2.65 13.58 41.03
CA ALA A 117 2.58 14.97 40.57
C ALA A 117 3.53 15.26 39.38
N GLU A 118 4.74 14.71 39.40
CA GLU A 118 5.69 14.81 38.28
C GLU A 118 5.15 14.12 37.02
N ILE A 119 4.62 12.90 37.16
CA ILE A 119 4.02 12.14 36.06
C ILE A 119 2.82 12.86 35.45
N GLU A 120 1.98 13.51 36.27
CA GLU A 120 0.85 14.31 35.77
C GLU A 120 1.31 15.56 35.01
N ALA A 121 2.35 16.23 35.51
CA ALA A 121 2.94 17.39 34.83
C ALA A 121 3.57 17.01 33.49
N GLU A 122 4.28 15.88 33.43
CA GLU A 122 4.86 15.34 32.20
C GLU A 122 3.77 14.97 31.18
N ARG A 123 2.74 14.23 31.59
CA ARG A 123 1.61 13.89 30.71
C ARG A 123 0.86 15.11 30.19
N ALA A 124 0.71 16.16 31.00
CA ALA A 124 0.09 17.40 30.57
C ALA A 124 0.95 18.15 29.53
N ALA A 125 2.27 18.15 29.70
CA ALA A 125 3.20 18.74 28.76
C ALA A 125 3.25 17.97 27.43
N GLU A 126 3.25 16.64 27.48
CA GLU A 126 3.18 15.77 26.30
C GLU A 126 1.89 16.00 25.52
N ALA A 127 0.72 15.99 26.20
CA ALA A 127 -0.57 16.24 25.55
C ALA A 127 -0.67 17.63 24.92
N ALA A 128 -0.07 18.66 25.53
CA ALA A 128 0.02 19.99 24.93
C ALA A 128 0.88 19.97 23.65
N SER A 129 2.04 19.31 23.70
CA SER A 129 2.93 19.19 22.55
C SER A 129 2.33 18.39 21.39
N GLU A 130 1.56 17.34 21.68
CA GLU A 130 0.87 16.54 20.67
C GLU A 130 -0.28 17.33 20.02
N ASN A 131 -1.03 18.10 20.80
CA ASN A 131 -2.08 18.98 20.27
C ASN A 131 -1.49 20.10 19.39
N ASP A 132 -0.37 20.68 19.82
CA ASP A 132 0.35 21.69 19.03
C ASP A 132 0.93 21.07 17.74
N ALA A 133 1.47 19.86 17.80
CA ALA A 133 1.96 19.14 16.62
C ALA A 133 0.82 18.79 15.65
N ALA A 134 -0.34 18.35 16.16
CA ALA A 134 -1.51 18.06 15.35
C ALA A 134 -2.12 19.32 14.70
N ALA A 135 -2.14 20.45 15.43
CA ALA A 135 -2.60 21.73 14.91
C ALA A 135 -1.67 22.26 13.80
N ASN A 136 -0.35 22.20 14.01
CA ASN A 136 0.64 22.62 13.01
C ASN A 136 0.64 21.70 11.76
N ALA A 137 0.39 20.40 11.92
CA ALA A 137 0.23 19.47 10.80
C ALA A 137 -1.02 19.76 9.97
N GLY A 138 -2.12 20.21 10.61
CA GLY A 138 -3.34 20.65 9.92
C GLY A 138 -3.15 21.94 9.12
N ASP A 139 -2.40 22.91 9.64
CA ASP A 139 -2.11 24.19 8.98
C ASP A 139 -1.16 24.03 7.78
N ALA A 140 -0.14 23.17 7.90
CA ALA A 140 0.78 22.86 6.80
C ALA A 140 0.06 22.16 5.61
N ALA A 141 -0.97 21.34 5.87
CA ALA A 141 -1.79 20.74 4.82
C ALA A 141 -2.65 21.79 4.10
N ALA A 142 -3.20 22.77 4.82
CA ALA A 142 -4.00 23.86 4.26
C ALA A 142 -3.17 24.90 3.47
N GLY A 143 -1.92 25.15 3.86
CA GLY A 143 -1.00 26.07 3.17
C GLY A 143 -0.44 25.57 1.84
N SER A 144 -0.60 24.28 1.51
CA SER A 144 -0.11 23.71 0.24
C SER A 144 -1.05 23.90 -0.95
N VAL A 145 -2.26 24.43 -0.73
CA VAL A 145 -3.22 24.75 -1.80
C VAL A 145 -3.15 26.26 -2.11
N ALA A 146 -2.09 26.68 -2.79
CA ALA A 146 -2.02 28.00 -3.42
C ALA A 146 -2.71 27.98 -4.81
N PRO A 147 -3.39 29.06 -5.23
CA PRO A 147 -4.26 29.06 -6.39
C PRO A 147 -3.46 29.09 -7.70
N ASP A 148 -3.70 28.13 -8.59
CA ASP A 148 -3.19 28.17 -9.96
C ASP A 148 -3.87 29.32 -10.71
N GLY A 149 -3.14 30.43 -10.84
CA GLY A 149 -3.55 31.60 -11.60
C GLY A 149 -3.47 31.31 -13.09
N GLY A 150 -4.60 30.92 -13.66
CA GLY A 150 -4.77 30.78 -15.10
C GLY A 150 -4.52 32.10 -15.83
N ALA A 151 -3.46 32.12 -16.64
CA ALA A 151 -3.29 33.11 -17.70
C ALA A 151 -3.83 32.50 -19.01
N GLN A 152 -4.95 33.01 -19.48
CA GLN A 152 -5.37 33.00 -20.88
C GLN A 152 -5.47 34.45 -21.35
#